data_AF-A0A5C9A9Z4-F1
#
_entry.id   AF-A0A5C9A9Z4-F1
#
_cell.length_a   1.000
_cell.length_b   1.000
_cell.length_c   1.000
_cell.angle_alpha   90.00
_cell.angle_beta   90.00
_cell.angle_gamma   90.00
#
_symmetry.space_group_name_H-M   'P 1'
#
loop_
_entity.id
_entity.type
_entity.pdbx_description
1 polymer ?
#
loop_
_entity_poly.entity_id
_entity_poly.type
_entity_poly.pdbx_seq_one_letter_code
_entity_poly.pdbx_strand_id
1 'polypeptide(L)'
;LNTETSNFWQNHGELNEVDSSKIQTEVFRLPSTCFAEENGSIVNSGRWLQWHWKGADAPGIALTDGEILSGIFLRLRKMYAERGGANPDQVLNMTWNYAIPHEPSSEEVAMESNGKALADITDPATGAVIVKKGQQLSSFAQLRDDGTTSCGCWIFAGSWTPEGNQMARRDNADPSGLGNT
;
A
#
# COMPACT_ATOMS: atom_id res chain seq x y z
N LEU A 1 -2.65 4.13 -21.09
CA LEU A 1 -3.52 5.29 -20.78
C LEU A 1 -2.92 6.55 -21.42
N ASN A 2 -3.71 7.33 -22.16
CA ASN A 2 -3.31 8.67 -22.65
C ASN A 2 -4.17 9.69 -21.90
N THR A 3 -3.56 10.45 -20.99
CA THR A 3 -4.25 11.51 -20.24
C THR A 3 -3.76 12.88 -20.70
N GLU A 4 -4.59 13.90 -20.53
CA GLU A 4 -4.31 15.30 -20.88
C GLU A 4 -3.04 15.76 -20.17
N THR A 5 -2.90 15.48 -18.86
CA THR A 5 -1.69 15.81 -18.09
C THR A 5 -0.42 15.20 -18.69
N SER A 6 -0.47 13.98 -19.24
CA SER A 6 0.72 13.36 -19.85
C SER A 6 1.12 13.96 -21.21
N ASN A 7 0.19 14.67 -21.85
CA ASN A 7 0.38 15.27 -23.18
C ASN A 7 0.20 16.79 -23.16
N PHE A 8 0.29 17.45 -21.99
CA PHE A 8 0.07 18.90 -21.86
C PHE A 8 1.00 19.72 -22.77
N TRP A 9 2.15 19.14 -23.14
CA TRP A 9 3.14 19.74 -24.02
C TRP A 9 2.80 19.64 -25.51
N GLN A 10 1.81 18.84 -25.90
CA GLN A 10 1.38 18.65 -27.29
C GLN A 10 0.25 19.62 -27.63
N ASN A 11 0.31 20.23 -28.82
CA ASN A 11 -0.79 21.05 -29.33
C ASN A 11 -1.98 20.16 -29.74
N HIS A 12 -3.18 20.49 -29.29
CA HIS A 12 -4.44 19.83 -29.69
C HIS A 12 -5.49 20.85 -30.16
N GLY A 13 -5.07 21.87 -30.92
CA GLY A 13 -5.95 22.95 -31.38
C GLY A 13 -6.54 23.73 -30.20
N GLU A 14 -7.81 24.13 -30.31
CA GLU A 14 -8.50 24.90 -29.28
C GLU A 14 -8.57 24.21 -27.91
N LEU A 15 -8.45 22.88 -27.86
CA LEU A 15 -8.49 22.11 -26.61
C LEU A 15 -7.16 22.15 -25.83
N ASN A 16 -6.04 22.45 -26.50
CA ASN A 16 -4.75 22.69 -25.87
C ASN A 16 -3.83 23.47 -26.82
N GLU A 17 -4.03 24.78 -26.92
CA GLU A 17 -3.30 25.63 -27.86
C GLU A 17 -1.92 26.01 -27.29
N VAL A 18 -0.95 25.12 -27.43
CA VAL A 18 0.44 25.29 -26.95
C VAL A 18 1.47 25.19 -28.06
N ASP A 19 2.64 25.79 -27.86
CA ASP A 19 3.81 25.63 -28.73
C ASP A 19 4.81 24.67 -28.06
N SER A 20 4.83 23.42 -28.52
CA SER A 20 5.66 22.36 -27.95
C SER A 20 7.15 22.72 -27.92
N SER A 21 7.64 23.51 -28.87
CA SER A 21 9.06 23.89 -28.95
C SER A 21 9.51 24.78 -27.79
N LYS A 22 8.56 25.44 -27.11
CA LYS A 22 8.82 26.32 -25.97
C LYS A 22 8.73 25.61 -24.63
N ILE A 23 8.26 24.37 -24.58
CA ILE A 23 8.06 23.61 -23.34
C ILE A 23 9.29 22.73 -23.10
N GLN A 24 10.05 23.05 -22.05
CA GLN A 24 11.34 22.40 -21.74
C GLN A 24 11.21 21.23 -20.73
N THR A 25 9.98 20.87 -20.35
CA THR A 25 9.73 19.84 -19.34
C THR A 25 10.06 18.46 -19.90
N GLU A 26 10.86 17.68 -19.18
CA GLU A 26 11.05 16.26 -19.45
C GLU A 26 9.84 15.48 -18.91
N VAL A 27 9.24 14.62 -19.75
CA VAL A 27 8.03 13.87 -19.39
C VAL A 27 8.28 12.37 -19.54
N PHE A 28 8.16 11.65 -18.43
CA PHE A 28 8.13 10.19 -18.41
C PHE A 28 6.69 9.71 -18.25
N ARG A 29 6.26 8.80 -19.13
CA ARG A 29 4.95 8.15 -19.02
C ARG A 29 5.14 6.66 -18.78
N LEU A 30 4.81 6.21 -17.58
CA LEU A 30 4.97 4.83 -17.13
C LEU A 30 3.60 4.12 -17.18
N PRO A 31 3.44 3.04 -17.95
CA PRO A 31 2.18 2.31 -18.00
C PRO A 31 1.99 1.48 -16.73
N SER A 32 0.90 1.74 -16.00
CA SER A 32 0.48 0.92 -14.85
C SER A 32 -0.69 0.00 -15.20
N THR A 33 -0.97 -0.89 -14.27
CA THR A 33 -2.17 -1.75 -14.19
C THR A 33 -3.47 -0.95 -13.97
N CYS A 34 -4.60 -1.62 -14.16
CA CYS A 34 -5.91 -1.18 -13.68
C CYS A 34 -6.44 -2.11 -12.57
N PHE A 35 -7.61 -1.77 -11.99
CA PHE A 35 -8.21 -2.48 -10.85
C PHE A 35 -8.40 -4.01 -11.07
N ALA A 36 -8.56 -4.44 -12.33
CA ALA A 36 -8.79 -5.84 -12.69
C ALA A 36 -7.49 -6.66 -12.83
N GLU A 37 -6.33 -6.00 -12.74
CA GLU A 37 -5.02 -6.60 -13.05
C GLU A 37 -4.17 -6.83 -11.80
N GLU A 38 -4.74 -6.57 -10.61
CA GLU A 38 -4.10 -6.74 -9.31
C GLU A 38 -5.07 -7.26 -8.25
N ASN A 39 -4.52 -7.86 -7.20
CA ASN A 39 -5.23 -8.04 -5.93
C ASN A 39 -4.99 -6.81 -5.06
N GLY A 40 -5.93 -6.47 -4.18
CA GLY A 40 -5.74 -5.36 -3.24
C GLY A 40 -6.99 -5.06 -2.45
N SER A 41 -6.96 -4.00 -1.65
CA SER A 41 -8.14 -3.49 -0.96
C SER A 41 -8.39 -2.02 -1.26
N ILE A 42 -9.67 -1.67 -1.31
CA ILE A 42 -10.16 -0.29 -1.39
C ILE A 42 -11.19 -0.04 -0.31
N VAL A 43 -11.32 1.21 0.12
CA VAL A 43 -12.25 1.62 1.17
C VAL A 43 -13.43 2.37 0.57
N ASN A 44 -14.63 1.85 0.75
CA ASN A 44 -15.84 2.54 0.29
C ASN A 44 -16.28 3.66 1.24
N SER A 45 -17.31 4.42 0.86
CA SER A 45 -17.86 5.52 1.69
C SER A 45 -18.40 5.06 3.06
N GLY A 46 -18.84 3.81 3.17
CA GLY A 46 -19.26 3.16 4.41
C GLY A 46 -18.10 2.74 5.32
N ARG A 47 -16.85 3.02 4.92
CA ARG A 47 -15.60 2.61 5.60
C ARG A 47 -15.30 1.12 5.53
N TRP A 48 -15.93 0.39 4.61
CA TRP A 48 -15.62 -1.02 4.41
C TRP A 48 -14.33 -1.15 3.60
N LEU A 49 -13.33 -1.82 4.20
CA LEU A 49 -12.15 -2.28 3.49
C LEU A 49 -12.54 -3.56 2.73
N GLN A 50 -12.55 -3.48 1.41
CA GLN A 50 -13.02 -4.57 0.55
C GLN A 50 -11.87 -5.10 -0.29
N TRP A 51 -11.58 -6.40 -0.17
CA TRP A 51 -10.57 -7.06 -0.99
C TRP A 51 -11.10 -7.34 -2.40
N HIS A 52 -10.23 -7.26 -3.40
CA HIS A 52 -10.49 -7.71 -4.77
C HIS A 52 -9.36 -8.60 -5.29
N TRP A 53 -9.64 -9.32 -6.38
CA TRP A 53 -8.74 -10.30 -6.97
C TRP A 53 -8.44 -9.93 -8.42
N LYS A 54 -7.21 -10.18 -8.83
CA LYS A 54 -6.69 -10.08 -10.18
C LYS A 54 -7.46 -11.02 -11.10
N GLY A 55 -7.95 -10.48 -12.21
CA GLY A 55 -8.64 -11.22 -13.26
C GLY A 55 -7.77 -11.54 -14.48
N ALA A 56 -6.79 -10.69 -14.79
CA ALA A 56 -5.88 -10.87 -15.92
C ALA A 56 -4.54 -10.16 -15.71
N ASP A 57 -3.54 -10.48 -16.54
CA ASP A 57 -2.30 -9.71 -16.62
C ASP A 57 -2.52 -8.39 -17.38
N ALA A 58 -1.70 -7.39 -17.05
CA ALA A 58 -1.74 -6.09 -17.68
C ALA A 58 -1.25 -6.14 -19.14
N PRO A 59 -1.74 -5.25 -20.02
CA PRO A 59 -1.36 -5.26 -21.42
C PRO A 59 0.07 -4.76 -21.64
N GLY A 60 0.77 -5.42 -22.58
CA GLY A 60 2.08 -4.98 -23.07
C GLY A 60 3.17 -5.08 -22.02
N ILE A 61 3.73 -3.93 -21.62
CA ILE A 61 4.82 -3.82 -20.64
C ILE A 61 4.39 -3.10 -19.36
N ALA A 62 3.08 -3.01 -19.12
CA ALA A 62 2.55 -2.40 -17.91
C ALA A 62 2.97 -3.19 -16.68
N LEU A 63 3.26 -2.48 -15.59
CA LEU A 63 3.67 -3.03 -14.30
C LEU A 63 2.68 -2.58 -13.23
N THR A 64 2.69 -3.26 -12.08
CA THR A 64 1.92 -2.79 -10.94
C THR A 64 2.43 -1.43 -10.43
N ASP A 65 1.56 -0.62 -9.80
CA ASP A 65 2.00 0.65 -9.19
C ASP A 65 3.11 0.41 -8.15
N GLY A 66 3.01 -0.70 -7.40
CA GLY A 66 4.03 -1.14 -6.43
C GLY A 66 5.39 -1.40 -7.07
N GLU A 67 5.44 -2.10 -8.21
CA GLU A 67 6.69 -2.37 -8.95
C GLU A 67 7.31 -1.10 -9.54
N ILE A 68 6.48 -0.19 -10.09
CA ILE A 68 6.94 1.09 -10.64
C ILE A 68 7.64 1.91 -9.54
N LEU A 69 6.98 2.07 -8.39
CA LEU A 69 7.52 2.79 -7.25
C LEU A 69 8.77 2.12 -6.70
N SER A 70 8.77 0.79 -6.56
CA SER A 70 9.92 0.01 -6.11
C SER A 70 11.12 0.19 -7.03
N GLY A 71 10.90 0.15 -8.34
CA GLY A 71 11.94 0.31 -9.35
C GLY A 71 12.61 1.69 -9.30
N ILE A 72 11.85 2.75 -9.01
CA ILE A 72 12.39 4.10 -8.82
C ILE A 72 13.13 4.18 -7.48
N PHE A 73 12.47 3.72 -6.41
CA PHE A 73 12.96 3.83 -5.04
C PHE A 73 14.27 3.08 -4.79
N LEU A 74 14.37 1.83 -5.26
CA LEU A 74 15.56 1.00 -5.07
C LEU A 74 16.77 1.56 -5.85
N ARG A 75 16.55 2.13 -7.04
CA ARG A 75 17.60 2.79 -7.82
C ARG A 75 18.08 4.06 -7.11
N LEU A 76 17.15 4.88 -6.62
CA LEU A 76 17.46 6.08 -5.85
C LEU A 76 18.27 5.73 -4.60
N ARG A 77 17.79 4.76 -3.81
CA ARG A 77 18.44 4.27 -2.59
C ARG A 77 19.86 3.75 -2.86
N LYS A 78 20.05 3.00 -3.94
CA LYS A 78 21.38 2.55 -4.38
C LYS A 78 22.31 3.73 -4.67
N MET A 79 21.83 4.74 -5.41
CA MET A 79 22.63 5.94 -5.70
C MET A 79 23.03 6.68 -4.42
N TYR A 80 22.12 6.82 -3.45
CA TYR A 80 22.42 7.44 -2.15
C TYR A 80 23.44 6.63 -1.35
N ALA A 81 23.34 5.31 -1.35
CA ALA A 81 24.30 4.44 -0.66
C ALA A 81 25.70 4.53 -1.26
N GLU A 82 25.81 4.63 -2.59
CA GLU A 82 27.10 4.67 -3.30
C GLU A 82 27.74 6.06 -3.30
N ARG A 83 26.94 7.12 -3.37
CA ARG A 83 27.43 8.48 -3.67
C ARG A 83 27.17 9.49 -2.55
N GLY A 84 26.46 9.09 -1.49
CA GLY A 84 25.92 10.01 -0.52
C GLY A 84 24.89 10.96 -1.12
N GLY A 85 24.61 12.05 -0.41
CA GLY A 85 23.63 13.05 -0.83
C GLY A 85 23.21 13.93 0.33
N ALA A 86 22.29 14.85 0.06
CA ALA A 86 21.65 15.61 1.14
C ALA A 86 20.70 14.68 1.92
N ASN A 87 20.86 14.62 3.25
CA ASN A 87 19.98 13.86 4.15
C ASN A 87 19.79 12.37 3.77
N PRO A 88 20.89 11.60 3.61
CA PRO A 88 20.83 10.23 3.10
C PRO A 88 20.08 9.28 4.04
N ASP A 89 20.17 9.52 5.35
CA ASP A 89 19.61 8.65 6.38
C ASP A 89 18.09 8.43 6.22
N GLN A 90 17.34 9.44 5.76
CA GLN A 90 15.90 9.29 5.55
C GLN A 90 15.56 8.37 4.37
N VAL A 91 16.40 8.34 3.34
CA VAL A 91 16.22 7.45 2.18
C VAL A 91 16.68 6.03 2.52
N LEU A 92 17.79 5.91 3.25
CA LEU A 92 18.42 4.64 3.56
C LEU A 92 17.71 3.86 4.68
N ASN A 93 17.14 4.55 5.68
CA ASN A 93 16.57 3.91 6.87
C ASN A 93 15.06 3.64 6.81
N MET A 94 14.36 4.11 5.76
CA MET A 94 12.95 3.75 5.56
C MET A 94 12.85 2.23 5.32
N THR A 95 12.02 1.54 6.10
CA THR A 95 11.81 0.09 5.96
C THR A 95 11.27 -0.26 4.57
N TRP A 96 11.80 -1.33 3.97
CA TRP A 96 11.33 -1.88 2.69
C TRP A 96 11.50 -3.41 2.69
N ASN A 97 10.90 -4.05 3.69
CA ASN A 97 11.16 -5.45 4.05
C ASN A 97 10.15 -6.41 3.39
N TYR A 98 9.91 -6.21 2.10
CA TYR A 98 9.08 -7.10 1.30
C TYR A 98 9.89 -8.31 0.83
N ALA A 99 9.24 -9.48 0.75
CA ALA A 99 9.86 -10.73 0.34
C ALA A 99 10.54 -10.62 -1.03
N ILE A 100 9.88 -9.90 -1.95
CA ILE A 100 10.44 -9.51 -3.25
C ILE A 100 10.51 -7.98 -3.26
N PRO A 101 11.66 -7.35 -2.96
CA PRO A 101 11.75 -5.91 -2.78
C PRO A 101 11.32 -5.06 -3.99
N HIS A 102 11.39 -5.61 -5.19
CA HIS A 102 10.99 -4.93 -6.42
C HIS A 102 9.52 -5.16 -6.80
N GLU A 103 8.82 -6.06 -6.11
CA GLU A 103 7.42 -6.42 -6.33
C GLU A 103 6.73 -6.67 -4.96
N PRO A 104 6.48 -5.61 -4.15
CA PRO A 104 5.79 -5.74 -2.88
C PRO A 104 4.39 -6.32 -3.07
N SER A 105 4.04 -7.38 -2.33
CA SER A 105 2.70 -7.96 -2.44
C SER A 105 1.64 -7.13 -1.69
N SER A 106 0.43 -7.09 -2.23
CA SER A 106 -0.71 -6.42 -1.60
C SER A 106 -1.01 -7.00 -0.20
N GLU A 107 -0.79 -8.30 -0.01
CA GLU A 107 -0.95 -8.99 1.27
C GLU A 107 0.07 -8.52 2.31
N GLU A 108 1.35 -8.36 1.95
CA GLU A 108 2.36 -7.83 2.86
C GLU A 108 2.03 -6.40 3.29
N VAL A 109 1.67 -5.53 2.35
CA VAL A 109 1.33 -4.13 2.63
C VAL A 109 0.04 -4.03 3.47
N ALA A 110 -0.95 -4.90 3.24
CA ALA A 110 -2.16 -4.97 4.05
C ALA A 110 -1.87 -5.44 5.48
N MET A 111 -1.00 -6.45 5.65
CA MET A 111 -0.56 -6.92 6.97
C MET A 111 0.26 -5.85 7.72
N GLU A 112 1.10 -5.09 7.02
CA GLU A 112 1.81 -3.93 7.58
C GLU A 112 0.82 -2.83 8.01
N SER A 113 -0.18 -2.54 7.18
CA SER A 113 -1.23 -1.57 7.49
C SER A 113 -2.06 -1.98 8.71
N ASN A 114 -2.39 -3.26 8.83
CA ASN A 114 -3.04 -3.84 10.02
C ASN A 114 -2.15 -3.73 11.27
N GLY A 115 -0.87 -4.08 11.11
CA GLY A 115 0.11 -4.08 12.18
C GLY A 115 0.28 -5.42 12.90
N LYS A 116 1.43 -5.56 13.55
CA LYS A 116 1.89 -6.77 14.22
C LYS A 116 2.64 -6.46 15.52
N ALA A 117 2.71 -7.46 16.38
CA ALA A 117 3.53 -7.43 17.58
C ALA A 117 5.03 -7.65 17.25
N LEU A 118 5.89 -6.77 17.76
CA LEU A 118 7.36 -6.86 17.63
C LEU A 118 8.00 -7.58 18.83
N ALA A 119 7.26 -7.72 19.93
CA ALA A 119 7.56 -8.51 21.12
C ALA A 119 6.29 -9.22 21.61
N ASP A 120 6.40 -10.10 22.61
CA ASP A 120 5.21 -10.62 23.28
C ASP A 120 4.49 -9.44 23.98
N ILE A 121 3.23 -9.23 23.65
CA ILE A 121 2.39 -8.18 24.26
C ILE A 121 1.69 -8.78 25.46
N THR A 122 1.89 -8.20 26.62
CA THR A 122 1.22 -8.61 27.86
C THR A 122 0.06 -7.70 28.21
N ASP A 123 -0.96 -8.27 28.86
CA ASP A 123 -2.00 -7.51 29.54
C ASP A 123 -1.42 -6.86 30.81
N PRO A 124 -1.50 -5.52 30.97
CA PRO A 124 -0.98 -4.84 32.15
C PRO A 124 -1.66 -5.25 33.47
N ALA A 125 -2.91 -5.70 33.42
CA ALA A 125 -3.67 -6.09 34.61
C ALA A 125 -3.32 -7.50 35.10
N THR A 126 -3.05 -8.42 34.17
CA THR A 126 -2.86 -9.85 34.50
C THR A 126 -1.44 -10.36 34.28
N GLY A 127 -0.62 -9.63 33.50
CA GLY A 127 0.70 -10.07 33.05
C GLY A 127 0.67 -11.18 32.00
N ALA A 128 -0.51 -11.65 31.58
CA ALA A 128 -0.64 -12.70 30.60
C ALA A 128 -0.28 -12.20 29.19
N VAL A 129 0.36 -13.05 28.37
CA VAL A 129 0.63 -12.72 26.97
C VAL A 129 -0.68 -12.78 26.17
N ILE A 130 -1.06 -11.65 25.56
CA ILE A 130 -2.27 -11.49 24.75
C ILE A 130 -2.01 -11.53 23.25
N VAL A 131 -0.79 -11.19 22.81
CA VAL A 131 -0.35 -11.33 21.41
C VAL A 131 1.10 -11.78 21.41
N LYS A 132 1.43 -12.83 20.65
CA LYS A 132 2.79 -13.35 20.55
C LYS A 132 3.63 -12.51 19.59
N LYS A 133 4.93 -12.42 19.84
CA LYS A 133 5.88 -11.76 18.91
C LYS A 133 5.70 -12.29 17.49
N GLY A 134 5.59 -11.38 16.52
CA GLY A 134 5.43 -11.66 15.09
C GLY A 134 3.98 -11.84 14.65
N GLN A 135 3.02 -11.97 15.56
CA GLN A 135 1.62 -12.17 15.24
C GLN A 135 0.95 -10.85 14.82
N GLN A 136 0.01 -10.92 13.86
CA GLN A 136 -0.86 -9.81 13.50
C GLN A 136 -1.73 -9.36 14.69
N LEU A 137 -1.98 -8.06 14.79
CA LEU A 137 -2.91 -7.50 15.77
C LEU A 137 -4.36 -7.76 15.34
N SER A 138 -5.23 -8.09 16.29
CA SER A 138 -6.68 -8.27 16.06
C SER A 138 -7.49 -7.02 16.37
N SER A 139 -6.89 -6.02 17.03
CA SER A 139 -7.54 -4.74 17.35
C SER A 139 -6.49 -3.67 17.62
N PHE A 140 -6.80 -2.42 17.30
CA PHE A 140 -5.98 -1.26 17.69
C PHE A 140 -5.80 -1.13 19.21
N ALA A 141 -6.68 -1.71 20.03
CA ALA A 141 -6.54 -1.70 21.49
C ALA A 141 -5.29 -2.47 21.98
N GLN A 142 -4.66 -3.26 21.11
CA GLN A 142 -3.42 -3.99 21.40
C GLN A 142 -2.16 -3.18 21.08
N LEU A 143 -2.30 -1.99 20.47
CA LEU A 143 -1.16 -1.11 20.16
C LEU A 143 -0.53 -0.55 21.44
N ARG A 144 0.78 -0.33 21.38
CA ARG A 144 1.61 0.21 22.47
C ARG A 144 2.46 1.37 21.97
N ASP A 145 2.80 2.27 22.89
CA ASP A 145 3.66 3.45 22.68
C ASP A 145 5.13 3.20 23.05
N ASP A 146 5.48 1.97 23.42
CA ASP A 146 6.80 1.54 23.90
C ASP A 146 7.67 0.86 22.81
N GLY A 147 7.20 0.86 21.56
CA GLY A 147 7.89 0.22 20.44
C GLY A 147 7.69 -1.31 20.33
N THR A 148 6.85 -1.92 21.17
CA THR A 148 6.56 -3.37 21.09
C THR A 148 5.54 -3.73 20.00
N THR A 149 4.91 -2.74 19.37
CA THR A 149 3.97 -2.94 18.24
C THR A 149 4.34 -2.06 17.04
N SER A 150 3.98 -2.53 15.84
CA SER A 150 4.07 -1.76 14.59
C SER A 150 2.73 -1.78 13.86
N CYS A 151 2.33 -0.68 13.23
CA CYS A 151 1.09 -0.57 12.47
C CYS A 151 1.16 0.60 11.49
N GLY A 152 0.95 0.33 10.21
CA GLY A 152 0.97 1.37 9.15
C GLY A 152 -0.26 2.27 9.16
N CYS A 153 -1.41 1.77 9.64
CA CYS A 153 -2.64 2.53 9.76
C CYS A 153 -3.47 2.03 10.96
N TRP A 154 -3.40 2.73 12.10
CA TRP A 154 -3.96 2.24 13.36
C TRP A 154 -5.46 1.88 13.29
N ILE A 155 -6.26 2.62 12.51
CA ILE A 155 -7.69 2.34 12.31
C ILE A 155 -7.96 1.05 11.51
N PHE A 156 -6.94 0.49 10.84
CA PHE A 156 -7.03 -0.76 10.08
C PHE A 156 -6.55 -1.99 10.88
N ALA A 157 -6.09 -1.81 12.13
CA ALA A 157 -5.76 -2.93 13.00
C ALA A 157 -7.02 -3.75 13.32
N GLY A 158 -7.06 -4.99 12.82
CA GLY A 158 -8.24 -5.86 12.76
C GLY A 158 -8.67 -6.24 11.34
N SER A 159 -8.10 -5.62 10.30
CA SER A 159 -8.43 -5.91 8.89
C SER A 159 -7.76 -7.20 8.36
N TRP A 160 -6.57 -7.54 8.89
CA TRP A 160 -5.85 -8.78 8.60
C TRP A 160 -5.25 -9.35 9.89
N THR A 161 -5.93 -10.34 10.44
CA THR A 161 -5.66 -10.86 11.79
C THR A 161 -5.04 -12.27 11.71
N PRO A 162 -4.73 -12.92 12.84
CA PRO A 162 -4.32 -14.33 12.85
C PRO A 162 -5.35 -15.27 12.23
N GLU A 163 -6.62 -14.88 12.24
CA GLU A 163 -7.73 -15.59 11.58
C GLU A 163 -7.79 -15.33 10.07
N GLY A 164 -6.92 -14.48 9.53
CA GLY A 164 -6.79 -14.20 8.10
C GLY A 164 -7.29 -12.83 7.66
N ASN A 165 -7.51 -12.70 6.36
CA ASN A 165 -7.95 -11.47 5.72
C ASN A 165 -9.45 -11.23 5.95
N GLN A 166 -9.79 -10.27 6.81
CA GLN A 166 -11.18 -9.93 7.14
C GLN A 166 -11.86 -9.14 6.02
N MET A 167 -11.08 -8.43 5.20
CA MET A 167 -11.54 -7.66 4.04
C MET A 167 -12.07 -8.55 2.91
N ALA A 168 -11.77 -9.85 2.96
CA ALA A 168 -12.20 -10.86 1.99
C ALA A 168 -13.46 -11.63 2.43
N ARG A 169 -14.07 -11.29 3.58
CA ARG A 169 -15.32 -11.93 4.03
C ARG A 169 -16.46 -11.70 3.02
N ARG A 170 -17.35 -12.69 2.93
CA ARG A 170 -18.47 -12.72 1.97
C ARG A 170 -19.82 -13.13 2.60
N ASP A 171 -19.90 -13.12 3.93
CA ASP A 171 -21.17 -13.35 4.63
C ASP A 171 -22.06 -12.10 4.48
N ASN A 172 -23.29 -12.30 4.02
CA ASN A 172 -24.28 -11.26 3.80
C ASN A 172 -25.52 -11.41 4.69
N ALA A 173 -25.43 -12.22 5.75
CA ALA A 173 -26.52 -12.39 6.69
C ALA A 173 -26.88 -11.08 7.39
N ASP A 174 -28.18 -10.78 7.47
CA ASP A 174 -28.74 -9.69 8.27
C ASP A 174 -29.84 -10.23 9.21
N PRO A 175 -29.47 -10.77 10.38
CA PRO A 175 -30.44 -11.27 11.35
C PRO A 175 -31.35 -10.17 11.94
N SER A 176 -30.96 -8.90 11.84
CA SER A 176 -31.67 -7.77 12.42
C SER A 176 -32.73 -7.16 11.49
N GLY A 177 -32.55 -7.32 10.18
CA GLY A 177 -33.37 -6.67 9.15
C GLY A 177 -33.07 -5.18 8.96
N LEU A 178 -31.99 -4.65 9.54
CA LEU A 178 -31.65 -3.22 9.50
C LEU A 178 -30.66 -2.87 8.37
N GLY A 179 -30.12 -3.86 7.65
CA GLY A 179 -29.12 -3.65 6.61
C GLY A 179 -27.75 -3.21 7.13
N ASN A 180 -27.48 -3.42 8.42
CA ASN A 180 -26.16 -3.21 9.01
C ASN A 180 -25.30 -4.44 8.72
N THR A 181 -24.41 -4.30 7.75
CA THR A 181 -23.42 -5.30 7.34
C THR A 181 -22.01 -4.79 7.57
#